data_AF-A0A0L7SYJ6-F1
#
_entry.id   AF-A0A0L7SYJ6-F1
#
_cell.length_a   1.000
_cell.length_b   1.000
_cell.length_c   1.000
_cell.angle_alpha   90.00
_cell.angle_beta   90.00
_cell.angle_gamma   90.00
#
_symmetry.space_group_name_H-M   'P 1'
#
loop_
_entity.id
_entity.type
_entity.pdbx_description
1 polymer ?
#
loop_
_entity_poly.entity_id
_entity_poly.type
_entity_poly.pdbx_seq_one_letter_code
_entity_poly.pdbx_strand_id
1 'polypeptide(L)' 'MNISFPDETYRTLLKEANRRDMPMAKMCSELLQKAAKIINKTKSDNQIDNQRGNDGRREYRN' A
#
# COMPACT_ATOMS: atom_id res chain seq x y z
N MET A 1 4.27 16.57 -8.56
CA MET A 1 5.25 15.46 -8.47
C MET A 1 5.67 15.12 -9.89
N ASN A 2 6.96 15.18 -10.23
CA ASN A 2 7.44 14.77 -11.56
C ASN A 2 7.98 13.35 -11.44
N ILE A 3 7.37 12.40 -12.17
CA ILE A 3 7.72 10.98 -12.12
C ILE A 3 8.01 10.51 -13.54
N SER A 4 9.22 10.02 -13.74
CA SER A 4 9.66 9.40 -15.00
C SER A 4 9.59 7.89 -14.88
N PHE A 5 9.09 7.24 -15.92
CA PHE A 5 9.07 5.79 -16.04
C PHE A 5 10.02 5.36 -17.15
N PRO A 6 10.64 4.17 -17.05
CA PRO A 6 11.26 3.53 -18.21
C PRO A 6 10.25 3.40 -19.36
N ASP A 7 10.71 3.47 -20.60
CA ASP A 7 9.85 3.49 -21.81
C ASP A 7 8.83 2.36 -21.86
N GLU A 8 9.24 1.14 -21.49
CA GLU A 8 8.37 -0.02 -21.46
C GLU A 8 7.22 0.15 -20.45
N THR A 9 7.55 0.61 -19.24
CA THR A 9 6.57 0.88 -18.18
C THR A 9 5.64 2.01 -18.59
N TYR A 10 6.18 3.09 -19.17
CA TYR A 10 5.39 4.20 -19.68
C TYR A 10 4.37 3.75 -20.73
N ARG A 11 4.80 2.99 -21.74
CA ARG A 11 3.93 2.48 -22.81
C ARG A 11 2.82 1.58 -22.27
N THR A 12 3.16 0.73 -21.31
CA THR A 12 2.19 -0.18 -20.67
C THR A 12 1.14 0.61 -19.89
N LEU A 13 1.57 1.58 -19.08
CA LEU A 13 0.67 2.44 -18.33
C LEU A 13 -0.21 3.29 -19.26
N LEU A 14 0.35 3.84 -20.33
CA LEU A 14 -0.42 4.63 -21.29
C LEU A 14 -1.49 3.77 -22.01
N LYS A 15 -1.14 2.54 -22.40
CA LYS A 15 -2.07 1.60 -23.03
C LYS A 15 -3.24 1.26 -22.10
N GLU A 16 -2.97 0.98 -20.83
CA GLU A 16 -4.03 0.70 -19.85
C GLU A 16 -4.87 1.94 -19.51
N ALA A 17 -4.27 3.14 -19.50
CA ALA A 17 -4.99 4.38 -19.28
C ALA A 17 -6.04 4.59 -20.39
N ASN A 18 -5.61 4.39 -21.64
CA ASN A 18 -6.46 4.47 -22.81
C ASN A 18 -7.54 3.39 -22.81
N ARG A 19 -7.21 2.16 -22.41
CA ARG A 19 -8.17 1.05 -22.31
C ARG A 19 -9.30 1.35 -21.30
N ARG A 20 -9.01 2.15 -20.27
CA ARG A 20 -9.95 2.53 -19.20
C ARG A 20 -10.60 3.90 -19.44
N ASP A 21 -10.32 4.52 -20.58
CA ASP A 21 -10.78 5.86 -20.92
C ASP A 21 -10.52 6.89 -19.80
N MET A 22 -9.28 6.93 -19.31
CA MET A 22 -8.91 7.85 -18.24
C MET A 22 -7.49 8.41 -18.39
N PRO A 23 -7.20 9.61 -17.85
CA PRO A 23 -5.85 10.15 -17.84
C PRO A 23 -4.87 9.25 -17.08
N MET A 24 -3.71 8.97 -17.67
CA MET A 24 -2.65 8.14 -17.06
C MET A 24 -2.25 8.64 -15.66
N ALA A 25 -2.19 9.95 -15.45
CA ALA A 25 -1.88 10.55 -14.15
C ALA A 25 -2.92 10.17 -13.07
N LYS A 26 -4.21 10.12 -13.42
CA LYS A 26 -5.29 9.72 -12.52
C LYS A 26 -5.14 8.24 -12.14
N MET A 27 -4.90 7.38 -13.12
CA MET A 27 -4.67 5.95 -12.86
C MET A 27 -3.43 5.70 -11.99
N CYS A 28 -2.32 6.42 -12.24
CA CYS A 28 -1.13 6.32 -11.40
C CYS A 28 -1.43 6.74 -9.95
N SER A 29 -2.23 7.79 -9.76
CA SER A 29 -2.65 8.23 -8.43
C SER A 29 -3.49 7.16 -7.71
N GLU A 30 -4.42 6.52 -8.41
CA GLU A 30 -5.23 5.42 -7.86
C GLU A 30 -4.38 4.20 -7.48
N LEU A 31 -3.38 3.86 -8.31
CA LEU A 31 -2.45 2.77 -8.02
C LEU A 31 -1.63 3.06 -6.75
N LEU A 32 -1.09 4.28 -6.63
CA LEU A 32 -0.32 4.70 -5.44
C LEU A 32 -1.20 4.67 -4.18
N GLN A 33 -2.45 5.13 -4.26
CA GLN A 33 -3.38 5.07 -3.13
C GLN A 33 -3.72 3.64 -2.73
N LYS A 34 -3.94 2.73 -3.70
CA LYS A 34 -4.17 1.30 -3.41
C LYS A 34 -2.95 0.65 -2.78
N ALA A 35 -1.75 0.92 -3.31
CA ALA A 35 -0.51 0.42 -2.74
C ALA A 35 -0.31 0.90 -1.30
N ALA A 36 -0.56 2.19 -1.03
CA ALA A 36 -0.48 2.76 0.31
C ALA A 36 -1.45 2.09 1.29
N LYS A 37 -2.70 1.81 0.86
CA LYS A 37 -3.68 1.07 1.67
C LYS A 37 -3.21 -0.34 2.01
N ILE A 38 -2.64 -1.06 1.04
CA ILE A 38 -2.09 -2.41 1.24
C ILE A 38 -0.95 -2.35 2.25
N ILE A 39 0.01 -1.45 2.05
CA ILE A 39 1.17 -1.29 2.96
C ILE A 39 0.71 -0.95 4.38
N ASN A 40 -0.24 -0.04 4.53
CA ASN A 40 -0.78 0.33 5.85
C ASN A 40 -1.49 -0.84 6.52
N LYS A 41 -2.28 -1.62 5.77
CA LYS A 41 -2.92 -2.83 6.29
C LYS A 41 -1.89 -3.87 6.72
N THR A 42 -0.86 -4.13 5.91
CA THR A 42 0.20 -5.07 6.28
C THR A 42 0.96 -4.62 7.53
N LYS A 43 1.17 -3.31 7.70
CA LYS A 43 1.77 -2.76 8.92
C LYS A 43 0.87 -2.93 10.15
N SER A 44 -0.44 -2.71 10.04
CA SER A 44 -1.37 -2.94 11.16
C SER A 44 -1.47 -4.41 11.52
N ASP A 45 -1.55 -5.30 10.53
CA ASP A 45 -1.65 -6.74 10.73
C ASP A 45 -0.36 -7.27 11.41
N ASN A 46 0.83 -6.82 10.97
CA ASN A 46 2.11 -7.17 11.61
C ASN A 46 2.33 -6.51 12.98
N GLN A 47 1.59 -5.44 13.32
CA GLN A 47 1.63 -4.84 14.66
C GLN A 47 0.78 -5.63 15.67
N ILE A 48 -0.27 -6.33 15.23
CA ILE A 48 -1.10 -7.19 16.10
C ILE A 48 -0.28 -8.41 16.57
N ASP A 49 0.57 -8.97 15.71
CA ASP A 49 1.39 -10.13 16.07
C ASP A 49 2.48 -9.81 17.12
N ASN A 50 2.99 -8.57 17.14
CA ASN A 50 3.96 -8.12 18.16
C ASN A 50 3.32 -7.60 19.45
N GLN A 51 1.99 -7.43 19.51
CA GLN A 51 1.28 -7.00 20.73
C GLN A 51 0.63 -8.16 21.49
N ARG A 52 0.61 -9.38 20.96
CA ARG A 52 -0.06 -10.53 21.60
C ARG A 52 0.77 -11.24 22.68
N GLY A 53 1.84 -10.61 23.15
CA GLY A 53 2.84 -11.25 24.02
C GLY A 53 3.23 -10.47 25.28
N ASN A 54 2.47 -9.46 25.71
CA ASN A 54 2.81 -8.74 26.94
C ASN A 54 1.61 -8.28 27.79
N ASP A 55 0.54 -9.07 27.82
CA ASP A 55 -0.50 -8.91 28.84
C ASP A 55 -0.08 -9.61 30.12
N GLY A 56 0.68 -8.88 30.94
CA GLY A 56 0.54 -8.86 32.39
C GLY A 56 0.62 -10.22 33.09
N ARG A 57 1.86 -10.64 33.40
CA ARG A 57 2.19 -11.53 34.51
C ARG A 57 1.63 -10.92 35.81
N ARG A 58 0.34 -11.12 36.09
CA ARG A 58 -0.28 -10.83 37.38
C ARG A 58 0.24 -11.86 38.36
N GLU A 59 1.39 -11.55 38.95
CA GLU A 59 1.85 -12.14 40.20
C GLU A 59 0.82 -11.83 41.28
N TYR A 60 -0.13 -12.74 41.48
CA TYR A 60 -0.92 -12.78 42.71
C TYR A 60 -0.02 -13.31 43.82
N ARG A 61 0.66 -12.39 44.50
CA ARG A 61 1.27 -12.62 45.80
C ARG A 61 0.46 -11.87 46.85
N ASN A 62 -0.38 -12.61 47.57
CA ASN A 62 -0.61 -12.55 49.02
C ASN A 62 -1.71 -13.54 49.39
#